data_AF-A0A530QMJ2-F1
#
_entry.id   AF-A0A530QMJ2-F1
#
_cell.length_a   1.000
_cell.length_b   1.000
_cell.length_c   1.000
_cell.angle_alpha   90.00
_cell.angle_beta   90.00
_cell.angle_gamma   90.00
#
_symmetry.space_group_name_H-M   'P 1'
#
loop_
_entity.id
_entity.type
_entity.pdbx_description
1 polymer ?
#
loop_
_entity_poly.entity_id
_entity_poly.type
_entity_poly.pdbx_seq_one_letter_code
_entity_poly.pdbx_strand_id
1 'polypeptide(L)' 'MKARVTANAAYAVADIDKRLYGSFLEHLGRAVYTGIYEPGHPQADEEGMRKDVIELVRALDTPICRYPGGNFVSAYN' A
#
# COMPACT_ATOMS: atom_id res chain seq x y z
N MET A 1 15.39 34.72 -2.69
CA MET A 1 15.41 34.12 -1.33
C MET A 1 16.60 33.16 -1.25
N LYS A 2 17.32 33.04 -0.11
CA LYS A 2 18.46 32.11 0.05
C LYS A 2 18.20 31.15 1.21
N ALA A 3 18.46 29.86 1.00
CA ALA A 3 18.37 28.80 2.01
C ALA A 3 19.70 28.04 2.12
N ARG A 4 19.98 27.44 3.29
CA ARG A 4 21.15 26.59 3.54
C ARG A 4 20.74 25.33 4.32
N VAL A 5 21.30 24.18 3.94
CA VAL A 5 21.10 22.87 4.58
C VAL A 5 22.46 22.24 4.88
N THR A 6 22.56 21.53 6.00
CA THR A 6 23.71 20.68 6.36
C THR A 6 23.19 19.30 6.75
N ALA A 7 23.80 18.24 6.22
CA ALA A 7 23.52 16.85 6.59
C ALA A 7 24.83 16.16 7.01
N ASN A 8 24.81 15.49 8.16
CA ASN A 8 26.00 14.82 8.72
C ASN A 8 25.60 13.48 9.35
N ALA A 9 26.26 12.39 8.93
CA ALA A 9 25.97 11.03 9.36
C ALA A 9 26.17 10.79 10.88
N ALA A 10 27.00 11.59 11.56
CA ALA A 10 27.20 11.49 13.01
C ALA A 10 26.01 12.04 13.82
N TYR A 11 25.09 12.78 13.19
CA TYR A 11 23.91 13.37 13.82
C TYR A 11 22.65 12.60 13.43
N ALA A 12 22.63 11.30 13.73
CA ALA A 12 21.47 10.44 13.50
C ALA A 12 20.35 10.77 14.50
N VAL A 13 19.09 10.72 14.03
CA VAL A 13 17.91 10.91 14.88
C VAL A 13 17.44 9.57 15.44
N ALA A 14 17.13 8.62 14.55
CA ALA A 14 16.71 7.25 14.86
C ALA A 14 16.79 6.37 13.61
N ASP A 15 16.68 5.06 13.79
CA ASP A 15 16.42 4.14 12.69
C ASP A 15 15.02 4.36 12.12
N ILE A 16 14.90 4.29 10.80
CA ILE A 16 13.61 4.40 10.13
C ILE A 16 12.90 3.07 10.22
N ASP A 17 11.77 3.03 10.93
CA ASP A 17 10.90 1.87 10.94
C ASP A 17 10.27 1.69 9.55
N LYS A 18 10.49 0.52 8.92
CA LYS A 18 9.97 0.24 7.57
C LYS A 18 8.45 0.40 7.48
N ARG A 19 7.72 0.20 8.58
CA ARG A 19 6.25 0.34 8.63
C ARG A 19 5.76 1.75 8.34
N LEU A 20 6.64 2.76 8.38
CA LEU A 20 6.34 4.11 7.89
C LEU A 20 6.02 4.13 6.39
N TYR A 21 6.49 3.14 5.63
CA TYR A 21 6.18 2.94 4.21
C TYR A 21 4.98 2.00 3.99
N GLY A 22 4.11 1.87 4.99
CA GLY A 22 2.87 1.12 4.89
C GLY A 22 1.85 1.76 3.95
N SER A 23 0.84 0.96 3.57
CA SER A 23 -0.28 1.39 2.72
C SER A 23 -1.62 1.03 3.36
N PHE A 24 -2.71 1.30 2.65
CA PHE A 24 -4.07 1.12 3.12
C PHE A 24 -5.00 0.71 1.97
N LEU A 25 -5.81 -0.31 2.23
CA LEU A 25 -6.78 -0.87 1.30
C LEU A 25 -8.15 -0.95 1.98
N GLU A 26 -9.16 -0.34 1.36
CA GLU A 26 -10.52 -0.29 1.86
C GLU A 26 -11.49 -0.92 0.87
N HIS A 27 -12.59 -1.50 1.35
CA HIS A 27 -13.77 -1.79 0.51
C HIS A 27 -14.47 -0.50 0.08
N LEU A 28 -13.82 0.25 -0.81
CA LEU A 28 -14.32 1.53 -1.33
C LEU A 28 -14.07 1.63 -2.83
N GLY A 29 -15.14 1.90 -3.58
CA GLY A 29 -15.09 2.03 -5.03
C GLY A 29 -14.49 0.79 -5.69
N ARG A 30 -13.38 0.98 -6.39
CA ARG A 30 -12.70 -0.07 -7.17
C ARG A 30 -11.41 -0.57 -6.54
N ALA A 31 -11.18 -0.30 -5.26
CA ALA A 31 -9.93 -0.69 -4.60
C ALA A 31 -9.81 -2.23 -4.48
N VAL A 32 -10.90 -2.89 -4.03
CA VAL A 32 -10.96 -4.36 -3.95
C VAL A 32 -11.50 -4.93 -5.27
N TYR A 33 -12.79 -4.73 -5.54
CA TYR A 33 -13.47 -5.25 -6.72
C TYR A 33 -13.14 -4.43 -7.96
N THR A 34 -12.75 -5.09 -9.06
CA THR A 34 -12.19 -4.47 -10.28
C THR A 34 -10.85 -3.75 -10.06
N GLY A 35 -10.23 -3.97 -8.89
CA GLY A 35 -8.92 -3.46 -8.49
C GLY A 35 -7.96 -4.62 -8.29
N ILE A 36 -7.69 -4.98 -7.03
CA ILE A 36 -6.82 -6.13 -6.72
C ILE A 36 -7.49 -7.48 -7.04
N TYR A 37 -8.82 -7.54 -7.01
CA TYR A 37 -9.63 -8.74 -7.21
C TYR A 37 -10.57 -8.57 -8.41
N GLU A 38 -10.35 -9.38 -9.44
CA GLU A 38 -11.12 -9.37 -10.69
C GLU A 38 -11.02 -10.73 -11.41
N PRO A 39 -11.84 -11.74 -11.02
CA PRO A 39 -11.71 -13.12 -11.50
C PRO A 39 -11.78 -13.32 -13.02
N GLY A 40 -12.50 -12.45 -13.73
CA GLY A 40 -12.62 -12.51 -15.19
C GLY A 40 -11.46 -11.85 -15.94
N HIS A 41 -10.51 -11.23 -15.25
CA HIS A 41 -9.42 -10.52 -15.91
C HIS A 41 -8.42 -11.50 -16.55
N PRO A 42 -7.89 -11.23 -17.77
CA PRO A 42 -6.94 -12.12 -18.44
C PRO A 42 -5.66 -12.42 -17.63
N GLN A 43 -5.33 -11.57 -16.66
CA GLN A 43 -4.17 -11.69 -15.78
C GLN A 43 -4.54 -12.05 -14.34
N ALA A 44 -5.78 -12.45 -14.06
CA ALA A 44 -6.14 -13.01 -12.77
C ALA A 44 -5.40 -14.34 -12.52
N ASP A 45 -5.12 -14.65 -11.27
CA ASP A 45 -4.74 -15.99 -10.83
C ASP A 45 -5.98 -16.85 -10.47
N GLU A 46 -5.74 -18.06 -9.96
CA GLU A 46 -6.78 -19.03 -9.60
C GLU A 46 -7.70 -18.53 -8.47
N GLU A 47 -7.22 -17.59 -7.65
CA GLU A 47 -7.98 -16.96 -6.58
C GLU A 47 -8.73 -15.71 -7.06
N GLY A 48 -8.56 -15.31 -8.32
CA GLY A 48 -9.16 -14.12 -8.90
C GLY A 48 -8.38 -12.82 -8.65
N MET A 49 -7.16 -12.91 -8.13
CA MET A 49 -6.31 -11.75 -7.85
C MET A 49 -5.53 -11.32 -9.09
N ARG A 50 -5.45 -10.03 -9.33
CA ARG A 50 -4.75 -9.44 -10.47
C ARG A 50 -3.23 -9.56 -10.33
N LYS A 51 -2.59 -10.47 -11.07
CA LYS A 51 -1.14 -10.70 -11.00
C LYS A 51 -0.31 -9.46 -11.35
N ASP A 52 -0.76 -8.68 -12.32
CA ASP A 52 -0.13 -7.43 -12.69
C ASP A 52 -0.19 -6.38 -11.56
N VAL A 53 -1.29 -6.33 -10.81
CA VAL A 53 -1.40 -5.48 -9.61
C VAL A 53 -0.50 -6.00 -8.48
N ILE A 54 -0.44 -7.32 -8.28
CA ILE A 54 0.47 -7.95 -7.30
C ILE A 54 1.93 -7.54 -7.57
N GLU A 55 2.38 -7.63 -8.81
CA GLU A 55 3.76 -7.26 -9.18
C GLU A 55 4.04 -5.77 -8.94
N LEU A 56 3.08 -4.89 -9.23
CA LEU A 56 3.20 -3.47 -8.91
C LEU A 56 3.33 -3.23 -7.40
N VAL A 57 2.52 -3.91 -6.58
CA VAL A 57 2.58 -3.76 -5.11
C VAL A 57 3.90 -4.33 -4.55
N ARG A 58 4.38 -5.46 -5.06
CA ARG A 58 5.68 -6.04 -4.68
C ARG A 58 6.84 -5.09 -4.98
N ALA A 59 6.81 -4.40 -6.11
CA ALA A 59 7.83 -3.43 -6.48
C ALA A 59 7.91 -2.21 -5.53
N LEU A 60 6.82 -1.91 -4.81
CA LEU A 60 6.78 -0.82 -3.82
C LEU A 60 7.40 -1.20 -2.46
N ASP A 61 7.70 -2.49 -2.21
CA ASP A 61 8.20 -3.00 -0.92
C ASP A 61 7.37 -2.51 0.29
N THR A 62 6.04 -2.51 0.15
CA THR A 62 5.12 -2.06 1.21
C THR A 62 5.06 -3.11 2.33
N PRO A 63 5.57 -2.83 3.54
CA PRO A 63 5.75 -3.86 4.56
C PRO A 63 4.50 -4.12 5.39
N ILE A 64 3.51 -3.22 5.33
CA ILE A 64 2.24 -3.37 6.02
C ILE A 64 1.11 -2.71 5.22
N CYS A 65 -0.05 -3.36 5.18
CA CYS A 65 -1.26 -2.80 4.59
C CYS A 65 -2.39 -2.82 5.62
N ARG A 66 -2.97 -1.66 5.91
CA ARG A 66 -4.20 -1.59 6.71
C ARG A 66 -5.39 -2.08 5.88
N TYR A 67 -6.33 -2.77 6.51
CA TYR A 67 -7.54 -3.34 5.92
C TYR A 67 -8.58 -3.60 7.05
N PRO A 68 -9.92 -3.68 6.84
CA PRO A 68 -10.70 -3.56 5.59
C PRO A 68 -11.14 -2.14 5.25
N GLY A 69 -10.66 -1.13 5.96
CA GLY A 69 -11.16 0.20 5.72
C GLY A 69 -10.80 1.28 6.72
N GLY A 70 -11.54 2.36 6.54
CA GLY A 70 -11.61 3.59 7.30
C GLY A 70 -13.06 3.76 7.69
N ASN A 71 -13.86 4.42 6.86
CA ASN A 71 -15.28 4.58 7.16
C ASN A 71 -16.08 3.29 6.93
N PHE A 72 -15.66 2.45 5.99
CA PHE A 72 -16.32 1.17 5.67
C PHE A 72 -16.46 0.29 6.91
N VAL A 73 -15.38 0.15 7.69
CA VAL A 73 -15.36 -0.77 8.84
C VAL A 73 -16.24 -0.30 9.99
N SER A 74 -16.66 0.97 10.03
CA SER A 74 -17.54 1.51 11.07
C SER A 74 -18.93 0.86 11.09
N ALA A 75 -19.35 0.22 10.00
CA ALA A 75 -20.65 -0.47 9.90
C ALA A 75 -20.54 -1.82 9.17
N TYR A 76 -19.35 -2.43 9.17
CA TYR A 76 -19.11 -3.76 8.61
C TYR A 76 -19.27 -4.81 9.72
N ASN A 77 -20.05 -5.87 9.46
CA ASN A 77 -20.36 -6.94 10.42
C ASN A 77 -19.40 -8.12 10.30
#